data_AF-A0A812C8P3-F1
#
_entry.id   AF-A0A812C8P3-F1
#
_cell.length_a   1.000
_cell.length_b   1.000
_cell.length_c   1.000
_cell.angle_alpha   90.00
_cell.angle_beta   90.00
_cell.angle_gamma   90.00
#
_symmetry.space_group_name_H-M   'P 1'
#
loop_
_entity.id
_entity.type
_entity.pdbx_description
1 polymer ?
#
loop_
_entity_poly.entity_id
_entity_poly.type
_entity_poly.pdbx_seq_one_letter_code
_entity_poly.pdbx_strand_id
1 'polypeptide(L)'
;MTRVKQFVIDFASAFMSDASSTGFGAVMYSANVAGVVPLRCNVSLFNFARSVRSLPHPKDGTNTDIGINKMRKMFAARSRPRVPMSGIVITDGRSKLQNRTAIESRLAKAQGIQMFAIGIGYLIDKKELESIASIGNVMTVASFLELQGLIHQLYPKVCPRKFIFYVYF
;
A
#
# COMPACT_ATOMS: atom_id res chain seq x y z
N MET A 1 4.98 -6.66 16.81
CA MET A 1 4.39 -6.49 15.46
C MET A 1 3.68 -5.14 15.44
N THR A 2 3.83 -4.33 14.38
CA THR A 2 3.23 -2.99 14.33
C THR A 2 1.75 -3.06 13.94
N ARG A 3 0.98 -2.02 14.27
CA ARG A 3 -0.45 -1.92 13.92
C ARG A 3 -0.68 -1.90 12.41
N VAL A 4 0.21 -1.25 11.65
CA VAL A 4 0.14 -1.20 10.19
C VAL A 4 0.31 -2.58 9.57
N LYS A 5 1.29 -3.37 10.03
CA LYS A 5 1.45 -4.76 9.58
C LYS A 5 0.22 -5.60 9.85
N GLN A 6 -0.43 -5.41 11.00
CA GLN A 6 -1.65 -6.14 11.33
C GLN A 6 -2.80 -5.73 10.40
N PHE A 7 -2.99 -4.44 10.15
CA PHE A 7 -3.96 -3.92 9.17
C PHE A 7 -3.75 -4.53 7.76
N VAL A 8 -2.49 -4.58 7.29
CA VAL A 8 -2.12 -5.19 6.00
C VAL A 8 -2.53 -6.67 5.93
N ILE A 9 -2.34 -7.41 7.03
CA ILE A 9 -2.67 -8.83 7.12
C ILE A 9 -4.18 -9.03 7.15
N ASP A 10 -4.90 -8.25 7.94
CA ASP A 10 -6.36 -8.38 8.11
C ASP A 10 -7.11 -7.96 6.85
N PHE A 11 -6.67 -6.88 6.19
CA PHE A 11 -7.23 -6.50 4.90
C PHE A 11 -6.95 -7.58 3.85
N ALA A 12 -5.74 -8.16 3.79
CA ALA A 12 -5.49 -9.27 2.88
C ALA A 12 -6.37 -10.50 3.20
N SER A 13 -6.58 -10.82 4.48
CA SER A 13 -7.47 -11.90 4.91
C SER A 13 -8.89 -11.73 4.38
N ALA A 14 -9.44 -10.51 4.45
CA ALA A 14 -10.79 -10.22 3.95
C ALA A 14 -10.94 -10.43 2.44
N PHE A 15 -9.87 -10.26 1.65
CA PHE A 15 -9.90 -10.51 0.20
C PHE A 15 -9.63 -11.98 -0.16
N MET A 16 -8.84 -12.68 0.65
CA MET A 16 -8.46 -14.07 0.41
C MET A 16 -9.60 -15.05 0.72
N SER A 17 -10.53 -14.70 1.60
CA SER A 17 -11.76 -15.46 1.83
C SER A 17 -12.70 -15.44 0.61
N ASP A 18 -12.66 -14.35 -0.16
CA ASP A 18 -13.69 -14.06 -1.16
C ASP A 18 -13.22 -14.30 -2.60
N ALA A 19 -11.91 -14.38 -2.84
CA ALA A 19 -11.33 -14.51 -4.18
C ALA A 19 -10.02 -15.32 -4.20
N SER A 20 -10.09 -16.55 -4.70
CA SER A 20 -8.98 -17.51 -4.78
C SER A 20 -7.82 -17.13 -5.71
N SER A 21 -7.91 -16.01 -6.45
CA SER A 21 -6.92 -15.59 -7.47
C SER A 21 -6.29 -14.20 -7.26
N THR A 22 -6.51 -13.58 -6.09
CA THR A 22 -5.94 -12.28 -5.72
C THR A 22 -4.44 -12.43 -5.40
N GLY A 23 -3.61 -11.56 -5.99
CA GLY A 23 -2.18 -11.54 -5.68
C GLY A 23 -1.84 -10.46 -4.65
N PHE A 24 -0.88 -10.71 -3.79
CA PHE A 24 -0.49 -9.75 -2.75
C PHE A 24 1.00 -9.48 -2.77
N GLY A 25 1.36 -8.23 -2.47
CA GLY A 25 2.73 -7.77 -2.31
C GLY A 25 2.80 -6.63 -1.30
N ALA A 26 4.00 -6.37 -0.78
CA ALA A 26 4.22 -5.27 0.13
C ALA A 26 5.62 -4.70 -0.04
N VAL A 27 5.76 -3.38 0.10
CA VAL A 27 7.03 -2.67 0.23
C VAL A 27 7.02 -1.93 1.55
N MET A 28 8.04 -2.20 2.33
CA MET A 28 8.40 -1.39 3.48
C MET A 28 9.43 -0.35 3.05
N TYR A 29 9.16 0.92 3.32
CA TYR A 29 10.06 2.01 2.93
C TYR A 29 10.35 2.92 4.11
N SER A 30 11.50 3.58 4.06
CA SER A 30 11.78 4.77 4.84
C SER A 30 12.60 5.77 4.04
N ALA A 31 13.81 6.15 4.46
CA ALA A 31 14.83 6.74 3.61
C ALA A 31 15.21 5.80 2.46
N ASN A 32 15.14 4.48 2.68
CA ASN A 32 15.42 3.42 1.70
C ASN A 32 14.31 2.37 1.69
N VAL A 33 14.26 1.50 0.67
CA VAL A 33 13.38 0.31 0.71
C VAL A 33 13.98 -0.68 1.70
N ALA A 34 13.32 -0.85 2.84
CA ALA A 34 13.80 -1.68 3.94
C ALA A 34 13.42 -3.16 3.77
N GLY A 35 12.37 -3.45 3.00
CA GLY A 35 12.00 -4.83 2.72
C GLY A 35 10.87 -4.96 1.72
N VAL A 36 10.76 -6.13 1.11
CA VAL A 36 9.77 -6.41 0.06
C VAL A 36 9.18 -7.80 0.27
N VAL A 37 7.85 -7.89 0.24
CA VAL A 37 7.13 -9.14 -0.02
C VAL A 37 6.82 -9.18 -1.51
N PRO A 38 7.42 -10.11 -2.28
CA PRO A 38 7.20 -10.21 -3.71
C PRO A 38 5.73 -10.36 -4.07
N LEU A 39 5.31 -9.74 -5.18
CA LEU A 39 3.96 -9.87 -5.69
C LEU A 39 3.73 -11.31 -6.18
N ARG A 40 2.85 -12.06 -5.51
CA ARG A 40 2.53 -13.46 -5.84
C ARG A 40 1.03 -13.70 -5.87
N CYS A 41 0.55 -14.42 -6.89
CA CYS A 41 -0.79 -15.00 -6.91
C CYS A 41 -0.82 -16.28 -6.06
N ASN A 42 -1.99 -16.62 -5.52
CA ASN A 42 -2.25 -17.90 -4.84
C ASN A 42 -1.33 -18.18 -3.64
N VAL A 43 -0.76 -17.14 -3.02
CA VAL A 43 -0.05 -17.28 -1.76
C VAL A 43 -1.06 -17.59 -0.66
N SER A 44 -0.75 -18.47 0.30
CA SER A 44 -1.63 -18.67 1.46
C SER A 44 -1.56 -17.48 2.41
N LEU A 45 -2.67 -17.17 3.10
CA LEU A 45 -2.69 -16.12 4.12
C LEU A 45 -1.58 -16.32 5.17
N PHE A 46 -1.34 -17.56 5.60
CA PHE A 46 -0.26 -17.89 6.53
C PHE A 46 1.11 -17.44 6.01
N ASN A 47 1.45 -17.75 4.76
CA ASN A 47 2.74 -17.39 4.18
C ASN A 47 2.86 -15.88 3.95
N PHE A 48 1.80 -15.25 3.45
CA PHE A 48 1.78 -13.79 3.28
C PHE A 48 1.95 -13.06 4.61
N ALA A 49 1.18 -13.46 5.63
CA ALA A 49 1.26 -12.88 6.97
C ALA A 49 2.65 -13.07 7.60
N ARG A 50 3.25 -14.25 7.44
CA ARG A 50 4.63 -14.50 7.89
C ARG A 50 5.63 -13.56 7.22
N SER A 51 5.55 -13.39 5.89
CA SER A 51 6.43 -12.48 5.15
C SER A 51 6.24 -11.01 5.52
N VAL A 52 4.99 -10.55 5.75
CA VAL A 52 4.73 -9.18 6.20
C VAL A 52 5.27 -8.94 7.61
N ARG A 53 5.09 -9.90 8.53
CA ARG A 53 5.60 -9.81 9.90
C ARG A 53 7.12 -9.66 9.94
N SER A 54 7.84 -10.39 9.09
CA SER A 54 9.31 -10.41 9.05
C SER A 54 9.94 -9.16 8.43
N LEU A 55 9.18 -8.29 7.78
CA LEU A 55 9.74 -7.04 7.23
C LEU A 55 10.38 -6.21 8.35
N PRO A 56 11.58 -5.63 8.19
CA PRO A 56 12.15 -4.74 9.21
C PRO A 56 11.32 -3.46 9.31
N HIS A 57 11.29 -2.81 10.47
CA HIS A 57 10.66 -1.49 10.63
C HIS A 57 11.74 -0.43 10.75
N PRO A 58 12.15 0.21 9.64
CA PRO A 58 13.17 1.25 9.67
C PRO A 58 12.66 2.50 10.40
N LYS A 59 13.58 3.25 11.02
CA LYS A 59 13.28 4.46 11.81
C LYS A 59 13.99 5.71 11.26
N ASP A 60 14.01 5.89 9.94
CA ASP A 60 14.70 7.03 9.34
C ASP A 60 13.97 7.62 8.15
N GLY A 61 13.45 8.84 8.31
CA GLY A 61 12.85 9.65 7.25
C GLY A 61 11.51 9.14 6.75
N THR A 62 11.08 9.61 5.58
CA THR A 62 9.88 9.16 4.83
C THR A 62 10.05 9.46 3.34
N ASN A 63 10.59 8.53 2.54
CA ASN A 63 10.71 8.70 1.08
C ASN A 63 9.61 7.89 0.38
N THR A 64 8.43 8.48 0.26
CA THR A 64 7.25 7.81 -0.31
C THR A 64 7.44 7.52 -1.80
N ASP A 65 8.19 8.36 -2.50
CA ASP A 65 8.55 8.21 -3.91
C ASP A 65 9.21 6.86 -4.23
N ILE A 66 10.18 6.42 -3.42
CA ILE A 66 10.88 5.14 -3.65
C ILE A 66 9.96 3.93 -3.39
N GLY A 67 9.04 4.04 -2.44
CA GLY A 67 8.04 3.01 -2.16
C GLY A 67 7.10 2.82 -3.34
N ILE A 68 6.58 3.93 -3.88
CA ILE A 68 5.72 3.94 -5.06
C ILE A 68 6.49 3.44 -6.29
N ASN A 69 7.72 3.88 -6.53
CA ASN A 69 8.55 3.42 -7.64
C ASN A 69 8.76 1.89 -7.59
N LYS A 70 9.05 1.35 -6.39
CA LYS A 70 9.28 -0.09 -6.21
C LYS A 70 8.01 -0.90 -6.46
N MET A 71 6.87 -0.46 -5.90
CA MET A 71 5.55 -1.03 -6.16
C MET A 71 5.26 -1.08 -7.66
N ARG A 72 5.42 0.06 -8.33
CA ARG A 72 5.18 0.24 -9.77
C ARG A 72 5.97 -0.75 -10.61
N LYS A 73 7.27 -0.91 -10.31
CA LYS A 73 8.14 -1.90 -10.96
C LYS A 73 7.70 -3.34 -10.71
N MET A 74 7.23 -3.66 -9.51
CA MET A 74 6.74 -5.00 -9.18
C MET A 74 5.44 -5.35 -9.89
N PHE A 75 4.53 -4.38 -10.03
CA PHE A 75 3.36 -4.52 -10.88
C PHE A 75 3.78 -4.76 -12.33
N ALA A 76 4.61 -3.91 -12.92
CA ALA A 76 5.04 -4.07 -14.31
C ALA A 76 5.69 -5.46 -14.60
N ALA A 77 6.44 -6.01 -13.64
CA ALA A 77 7.09 -7.32 -13.80
C ALA A 77 6.14 -8.53 -13.70
N ARG A 78 4.93 -8.37 -13.16
CA ARG A 78 4.01 -9.47 -12.84
C ARG A 78 2.57 -9.24 -13.29
N SER A 79 2.23 -8.03 -13.73
CA SER A 79 0.91 -7.67 -14.21
C SER A 79 0.59 -8.47 -15.46
N ARG A 80 -0.63 -8.99 -15.51
CA ARG A 80 -1.18 -9.66 -16.68
C ARG A 80 -2.17 -8.71 -17.38
N PRO A 81 -2.31 -8.77 -18.71
CA PRO A 81 -3.32 -8.00 -19.41
C PRO A 81 -4.70 -8.17 -18.76
N ARG A 82 -5.43 -7.07 -18.62
CA ARG A 82 -6.82 -7.05 -18.08
C ARG A 82 -6.96 -7.48 -16.61
N VAL A 83 -5.88 -7.51 -15.82
CA VAL A 83 -5.94 -7.60 -14.36
C VAL A 83 -5.66 -6.22 -13.77
N PRO A 84 -6.68 -5.47 -13.32
CA PRO A 84 -6.44 -4.17 -12.69
C PRO A 84 -5.62 -4.27 -11.41
N MET A 85 -5.06 -3.15 -10.99
CA MET A 85 -4.00 -3.08 -9.99
C MET A 85 -4.39 -2.02 -8.96
N SER A 86 -4.25 -2.33 -7.68
CA SER A 86 -4.55 -1.38 -6.59
C SER A 86 -3.32 -1.19 -5.71
N GLY A 87 -2.86 0.06 -5.60
CA GLY A 87 -1.76 0.46 -4.74
C GLY A 87 -2.26 1.25 -3.54
N ILE A 88 -1.94 0.81 -2.33
CA ILE A 88 -2.35 1.46 -1.07
C ILE A 88 -1.10 1.98 -0.39
N VAL A 89 -0.97 3.32 -0.33
CA VAL A 89 0.09 4.00 0.42
C VAL A 89 -0.42 4.31 1.82
N ILE A 90 0.34 3.92 2.84
CA ILE A 90 0.07 4.20 4.26
C ILE A 90 1.26 5.00 4.78
N THR A 91 0.98 6.15 5.40
CA THR A 91 2.01 7.04 5.95
C THR A 91 1.49 7.80 7.17
N ASP A 92 2.37 8.09 8.11
CA ASP A 92 2.10 8.87 9.33
C ASP A 92 2.78 10.25 9.31
N GLY A 93 3.43 10.61 8.20
CA GLY A 93 4.16 11.87 8.06
C GLY A 93 4.25 12.36 6.63
N ARG A 94 4.99 13.45 6.43
CA ARG A 94 5.24 14.05 5.11
C ARG A 94 6.41 13.36 4.44
N SER A 95 6.36 13.17 3.13
CA SER A 95 7.56 12.72 2.45
C SER A 95 8.65 13.80 2.45
N LYS A 96 9.92 13.40 2.60
CA LYS A 96 11.07 14.29 2.40
C LYS A 96 11.12 14.87 0.97
N LEU A 97 10.57 14.16 -0.03
CA LEU A 97 10.65 14.52 -1.44
C LEU A 97 9.26 14.57 -2.11
N GLN A 98 8.36 15.40 -1.60
CA GLN A 98 6.96 15.50 -2.06
C GLN A 98 6.80 15.68 -3.58
N ASN A 99 7.66 16.46 -4.23
CA ASN A 99 7.66 16.62 -5.68
C ASN A 99 7.92 15.30 -6.43
N ARG A 100 8.85 14.47 -5.92
CA ARG A 100 9.12 13.15 -6.50
C ARG A 100 7.99 12.16 -6.19
N THR A 101 7.41 12.25 -5.00
CA THR A 101 6.22 11.48 -4.62
C THR A 101 5.11 11.72 -5.64
N ALA A 102 4.77 12.98 -5.92
CA ALA A 102 3.75 13.34 -6.91
C ALA A 102 4.08 12.81 -8.33
N ILE A 103 5.35 12.86 -8.75
CA ILE A 103 5.79 12.31 -10.04
C ILE A 103 5.57 10.79 -10.10
N GLU A 104 6.04 10.04 -9.11
CA GLU A 104 5.89 8.58 -9.09
C GLU A 104 4.43 8.16 -8.94
N SER A 105 3.62 8.91 -8.19
CA SER A 105 2.17 8.71 -8.11
C SER A 105 1.48 8.93 -9.45
N ARG A 106 1.87 9.97 -10.21
CA ARG A 106 1.37 10.21 -11.57
C ARG A 106 1.74 9.07 -12.51
N LEU A 107 2.99 8.59 -12.43
CA LEU A 107 3.44 7.43 -13.22
C LEU A 107 2.68 6.15 -12.86
N ALA A 108 2.44 5.89 -11.57
CA ALA A 108 1.66 4.74 -11.13
C ALA A 108 0.22 4.78 -11.66
N LYS A 109 -0.43 5.96 -11.57
CA LYS A 109 -1.77 6.19 -12.12
C LYS A 109 -1.80 6.00 -13.64
N ALA A 110 -0.80 6.51 -14.36
CA ALA A 110 -0.68 6.32 -15.81
C ALA A 110 -0.46 4.85 -16.21
N GLN A 111 0.10 4.01 -15.33
CA GLN A 111 0.19 2.57 -15.53
C GLN A 111 -1.13 1.82 -15.24
N GLY A 112 -2.22 2.53 -14.95
CA GLY A 112 -3.52 1.93 -14.63
C GLY A 112 -3.61 1.37 -13.21
N ILE A 113 -2.70 1.78 -12.31
CA ILE A 113 -2.79 1.45 -10.89
C ILE A 113 -3.77 2.42 -10.23
N GLN A 114 -4.82 1.89 -9.62
CA GLN A 114 -5.74 2.65 -8.78
C GLN A 114 -5.05 2.92 -7.43
N MET A 115 -4.76 4.18 -7.16
CA MET A 115 -4.00 4.59 -5.99
C MET A 115 -4.92 4.97 -4.84
N PHE A 116 -4.59 4.51 -3.63
CA PHE A 116 -5.20 4.87 -2.37
C PHE A 116 -4.12 5.45 -1.44
N ALA A 117 -4.48 6.43 -0.63
CA ALA A 117 -3.59 7.03 0.35
C ALA A 117 -4.27 7.07 1.72
N ILE A 118 -3.62 6.49 2.72
CA ILE A 118 -4.06 6.45 4.12
C ILE A 118 -3.06 7.25 4.95
N GLY A 119 -3.51 8.38 5.47
CA GLY A 119 -2.77 9.19 6.43
C GLY A 119 -3.09 8.82 7.87
N ILE A 120 -2.08 8.76 8.74
CA ILE A 120 -2.26 8.47 10.17
C ILE A 120 -1.76 9.65 10.99
N GLY A 121 -2.59 10.11 11.92
CA GLY A 121 -2.25 11.22 12.81
C GLY A 121 -2.25 12.58 12.11
N TYR A 122 -1.58 13.55 12.75
CA TYR A 122 -1.66 14.98 12.40
C TYR A 122 -0.44 15.51 11.65
N LEU A 123 0.64 14.71 11.53
CA LEU A 123 1.87 15.13 10.85
C LEU A 123 1.79 14.97 9.32
N ILE A 124 0.71 14.37 8.81
CA ILE A 124 0.47 14.19 7.39
C ILE A 124 0.23 15.51 6.65
N ASP A 125 0.53 15.52 5.35
CA ASP A 125 0.15 16.60 4.45
C ASP A 125 -0.98 16.12 3.54
N LYS A 126 -2.17 16.70 3.70
CA LYS A 126 -3.35 16.31 2.92
C LYS A 126 -3.15 16.53 1.42
N LYS A 127 -2.45 17.58 1.01
CA LYS A 127 -2.16 17.84 -0.42
C LYS A 127 -1.24 16.77 -0.99
N GLU A 128 -0.29 16.28 -0.18
CA GLU A 128 0.55 15.16 -0.57
C GLU A 128 -0.28 13.88 -0.75
N LEU A 129 -1.16 13.55 0.20
CA LEU A 129 -2.06 12.38 0.09
C LEU A 129 -2.96 12.48 -1.15
N GLU A 130 -3.50 13.66 -1.45
CA GLU A 130 -4.30 13.92 -2.65
C GLU A 130 -3.46 13.78 -3.93
N SER A 131 -2.19 14.16 -3.91
CA SER A 131 -1.27 13.95 -5.04
C SER A 131 -0.99 12.45 -5.28
N ILE A 132 -0.99 11.65 -4.21
CA ILE A 132 -0.76 10.21 -4.26
C ILE A 132 -1.98 9.47 -4.81
N ALA A 133 -3.13 9.70 -4.20
CA ALA A 133 -4.35 8.94 -4.46
C ALA A 133 -4.91 9.20 -5.87
N SER A 134 -5.72 8.25 -6.35
CA SER A 134 -6.73 8.52 -7.36
C SER A 134 -7.86 9.34 -6.73
N ILE A 135 -8.66 10.02 -7.56
CA ILE A 135 -9.77 10.89 -7.09
C ILE A 135 -10.69 10.11 -6.14
N GLY A 136 -10.96 10.67 -4.95
CA GLY A 136 -11.86 10.08 -3.94
C GLY A 136 -11.28 8.95 -3.09
N ASN A 137 -9.97 8.69 -3.18
CA ASN A 137 -9.30 7.57 -2.52
C ASN A 137 -8.31 7.97 -1.41
N VAL A 138 -8.49 9.17 -0.82
CA VAL A 138 -7.78 9.59 0.40
C VAL A 138 -8.60 9.19 1.63
N MET A 139 -7.93 8.63 2.63
CA MET A 139 -8.49 8.30 3.94
C MET A 139 -7.52 8.78 5.03
N THR A 140 -8.04 9.20 6.17
CA THR A 140 -7.23 9.64 7.30
C THR A 140 -7.79 9.08 8.60
N VAL A 141 -6.91 8.69 9.51
CA VAL A 141 -7.26 8.26 10.88
C VAL A 141 -6.45 9.05 11.90
N ALA A 142 -7.00 9.30 13.08
CA ALA A 142 -6.28 10.08 14.09
C ALA A 142 -5.15 9.27 14.74
N SER A 143 -5.26 7.94 14.74
CA SER A 143 -4.27 7.05 15.36
C SER A 143 -4.15 5.71 14.64
N PHE A 144 -3.04 5.00 14.90
CA PHE A 144 -2.84 3.64 14.42
C PHE A 144 -3.89 2.64 14.95
N LEU A 145 -4.64 2.98 16.00
CA LEU A 145 -5.69 2.12 16.58
C LEU A 145 -6.93 2.08 15.68
N GLU A 146 -7.20 3.16 14.95
CA GLU A 146 -8.39 3.31 14.10
C GLU A 146 -8.23 2.68 12.71
N LEU A 147 -7.02 2.25 12.33
CA LEU A 147 -6.76 1.65 11.02
C LEU A 147 -7.71 0.49 10.70
N GLN A 148 -8.05 -0.34 11.70
CA GLN A 148 -8.95 -1.46 11.50
C GLN A 148 -10.34 -1.04 11.03
N GLY A 149 -10.84 0.11 11.48
CA GLY A 149 -12.12 0.65 11.04
C GLY A 149 -12.15 1.01 9.55
N LEU A 150 -10.99 1.22 8.92
CA LEU A 150 -10.90 1.52 7.49
C LEU A 150 -11.13 0.31 6.60
N ILE A 151 -11.05 -0.93 7.12
CA ILE A 151 -11.24 -2.13 6.28
C ILE A 151 -12.61 -2.08 5.59
N HIS A 152 -13.69 -1.74 6.31
CA HIS A 152 -15.03 -1.64 5.75
C HIS A 152 -15.19 -0.53 4.70
N GLN A 153 -14.37 0.52 4.77
CA GLN A 153 -14.40 1.62 3.79
C GLN A 153 -13.53 1.34 2.56
N LEU A 154 -12.39 0.69 2.77
CA LEU A 154 -11.40 0.41 1.73
C LEU A 154 -11.78 -0.84 0.92
N TYR A 155 -12.31 -1.88 1.58
CA TYR A 155 -12.70 -3.14 0.95
C TYR A 155 -13.63 -2.94 -0.26
N PRO A 156 -14.77 -2.23 -0.16
CA PRO A 156 -15.68 -2.07 -1.31
C PRO A 156 -15.09 -1.22 -2.45
N LYS A 157 -14.07 -0.40 -2.16
CA LYS A 157 -13.39 0.42 -3.17
C LYS A 157 -12.30 -0.34 -3.92
N VAL A 158 -11.76 -1.42 -3.35
CA VAL A 158 -10.71 -2.25 -3.94
C VAL A 158 -11.35 -3.47 -4.61
N CYS A 159 -11.17 -3.64 -5.92
CA CYS A 159 -11.82 -4.72 -6.66
C CYS A 159 -11.30 -6.13 -6.26
N PRO A 160 -12.18 -7.10 -5.92
CA PRO A 160 -11.80 -8.43 -5.40
C PRO A 160 -11.31 -9.44 -6.44
N ARG A 161 -10.51 -9.05 -7.46
CA ARG A 161 -9.95 -10.02 -8.45
C ARG A 161 -8.48 -9.78 -8.82
N LYS A 162 -7.69 -9.17 -7.92
CA LYS A 162 -6.61 -8.27 -8.39
C LYS A 162 -5.44 -8.12 -7.44
N PHE A 163 -4.28 -7.75 -7.97
CA PHE A 163 -3.06 -7.57 -7.21
C PHE A 163 -3.17 -6.39 -6.23
N ILE A 164 -3.04 -6.64 -4.92
CA ILE A 164 -3.12 -5.64 -3.85
C ILE A 164 -1.72 -5.38 -3.31
N PHE A 165 -1.33 -4.11 -3.25
CA PHE A 165 0.01 -3.72 -2.86
C PHE A 165 0.00 -2.68 -1.75
N TYR A 166 0.76 -2.96 -0.69
CA TYR A 166 0.93 -2.05 0.43
C TYR A 166 2.29 -1.38 0.37
N VAL A 167 2.29 -0.06 0.44
CA VAL A 167 3.47 0.78 0.60
C VAL A 167 3.34 1.37 1.98
N TYR A 168 4.09 0.87 2.96
CA TYR A 168 3.91 1.28 4.35
C TYR A 168 5.21 1.61 5.08
N PHE A 169 5.02 2.33 6.18
CA PHE A 169 6.01 2.72 7.17
C PHE A 169 5.99 1.83 8.41
#